data_AF-A0A9P0HTR4-F1
#
_entry.id   AF-A0A9P0HTR4-F1
#
_cell.length_a   1.000
_cell.length_b   1.000
_cell.length_c   1.000
_cell.angle_alpha   90.00
_cell.angle_beta   90.00
_cell.angle_gamma   90.00
#
_symmetry.space_group_name_H-M   'P 1'
#
loop_
_entity.id
_entity.type
_entity.pdbx_description
1 polymer ?
#
loop_
_entity_poly.entity_id
_entity_poly.type
_entity_poly.pdbx_seq_one_letter_code
_entity_poly.pdbx_strand_id
1 'polypeptide(L)'
;MILGTGVFVLILAGFQFLFGTTATTIFIVKSLIFLPYQAIEVCMFCFASSYLETASSDIQFAIYSSDWYKANIKFRKAAQMMMVRAMKGETLKAVSMYPINVETMMSIFQFTYTVSALMLKTIE
;
A
#
# COMPACT_ATOMS: atom_id res chain seq x y z
N MET A 1 9.95 -1.31 5.50
CA MET A 1 10.72 -2.57 5.35
C MET A 1 9.81 -3.73 4.90
N ILE A 2 8.73 -4.03 5.62
CA ILE A 2 7.75 -5.10 5.29
C ILE A 2 7.12 -5.00 3.89
N LEU A 3 6.77 -3.80 3.42
CA LEU A 3 6.22 -3.63 2.07
C LEU A 3 7.27 -3.88 0.99
N GLY A 4 8.52 -3.45 1.22
CA GLY A 4 9.63 -3.69 0.29
C GLY A 4 9.96 -5.18 0.17
N THR A 5 9.96 -5.92 1.29
CA THR A 5 10.10 -7.37 1.26
C THR A 5 8.92 -8.03 0.55
N GLY A 6 7.70 -7.51 0.74
CA GLY A 6 6.50 -8.02 0.08
C GLY A 6 6.54 -7.88 -1.44
N VAL A 7 6.97 -6.72 -1.96
CA VAL A 7 7.13 -6.46 -3.40
C VAL A 7 8.23 -7.35 -4.00
N PHE A 8 9.36 -7.51 -3.31
CA PHE A 8 10.45 -8.37 -3.75
C PHE A 8 10.00 -9.84 -3.87
N VAL A 9 9.23 -10.33 -2.90
CA VAL A 9 8.65 -11.67 -2.90
C VAL A 9 7.63 -11.84 -4.04
N LEU A 10 6.86 -10.81 -4.38
CA LEU A 10 5.88 -10.83 -5.48
C LEU A 10 6.57 -10.98 -6.86
N ILE A 11 7.69 -10.30 -7.06
CA ILE A 11 8.51 -10.40 -8.28
C ILE A 11 9.12 -11.81 -8.40
N LEU A 12 9.68 -12.35 -7.31
CA LEU A 12 10.25 -13.70 -7.29
C LEU A 12 9.18 -14.79 -7.55
N ALA A 13 7.98 -14.63 -6.99
CA ALA A 13 6.87 -15.56 -7.24
C ALA A 13 6.40 -15.53 -8.70
N GLY A 14 6.31 -14.34 -9.31
CA GLY A 14 6.01 -14.18 -10.73
C GLY A 14 7.06 -14.84 -11.64
N PHE A 15 8.34 -14.73 -11.27
CA PHE A 15 9.43 -15.41 -11.97
C PHE A 15 9.32 -16.94 -11.83
N GLN A 16 9.10 -17.44 -10.62
CA GLN A 16 8.93 -18.89 -10.37
C GLN A 16 7.74 -19.47 -11.13
N PHE A 17 6.64 -18.72 -11.29
CA PHE A 17 5.49 -19.14 -12.07
C PHE A 17 5.85 -19.31 -13.56
N LEU A 18 6.56 -18.34 -14.16
CA LEU A 18 6.95 -18.38 -15.58
C LEU A 18 7.98 -19.47 -15.90
N PHE A 19 9.02 -19.63 -15.06
CA PHE A 19 10.00 -20.69 -15.25
C PHE A 19 9.45 -22.08 -14.88
N GLY A 20 8.52 -22.13 -13.93
CA GLY A 20 7.82 -23.35 -13.51
C GLY A 20 7.05 -24.05 -14.63
N THR A 21 6.71 -23.34 -15.72
CA THR A 21 6.13 -23.94 -16.94
C THR A 21 7.04 -25.00 -17.58
N THR A 22 8.34 -25.02 -17.25
CA THR A 22 9.31 -26.03 -17.73
C THR A 22 9.72 -27.06 -16.66
N ALA A 23 9.25 -26.95 -15.42
CA ALA A 23 9.69 -27.77 -14.29
C ALA A 23 8.55 -28.45 -13.51
N THR A 24 8.91 -29.55 -12.84
CA THR A 24 8.08 -30.45 -12.01
C THR A 24 6.79 -29.88 -11.39
N THR A 25 5.71 -30.67 -11.46
CA THR A 25 4.32 -30.36 -11.00
C THR A 25 4.22 -29.73 -9.60
N ILE A 26 5.16 -30.05 -8.71
CA ILE A 26 5.22 -29.57 -7.32
C ILE A 26 5.49 -28.06 -7.26
N PHE A 27 6.35 -27.52 -8.13
CA PHE A 27 6.67 -26.08 -8.15
C PHE A 27 5.48 -25.24 -8.62
N ILE A 28 4.75 -25.73 -9.63
CA ILE A 28 3.57 -25.07 -10.18
C ILE A 28 2.52 -24.91 -9.07
N VAL A 29 2.18 -25.99 -8.37
CA VAL A 29 1.17 -25.96 -7.30
C VAL A 29 1.58 -25.00 -6.17
N LYS A 30 2.86 -24.98 -5.77
CA LYS A 30 3.33 -24.05 -4.74
C LYS A 30 3.24 -22.59 -5.18
N SER A 31 3.66 -22.27 -6.41
CA SER A 31 3.56 -20.90 -6.93
C SER A 31 2.12 -20.41 -7.01
N LEU A 32 1.18 -21.29 -7.40
CA LEU A 32 -0.24 -20.99 -7.53
C LEU A 32 -0.91 -20.65 -6.19
N ILE A 33 -0.46 -21.26 -5.09
CA ILE A 33 -0.99 -20.99 -3.74
C ILE A 33 -0.35 -19.74 -3.13
N PHE A 34 0.93 -19.50 -3.43
CA PHE A 34 1.69 -18.42 -2.81
C PHE A 34 1.39 -17.03 -3.42
N LEU A 35 1.16 -16.96 -4.74
CA LEU A 35 0.76 -15.73 -5.44
C LEU A 35 -0.47 -15.03 -4.85
N PRO A 36 -1.64 -15.72 -4.70
CA PRO A 36 -2.83 -15.08 -4.15
C PRO A 36 -2.67 -14.71 -2.68
N TYR A 37 -1.93 -15.50 -1.90
CA TYR A 37 -1.63 -15.19 -0.50
C TYR A 37 -0.90 -13.84 -0.38
N GLN A 38 0.18 -13.67 -1.16
CA GLN A 38 0.96 -12.43 -1.18
C GLN A 38 0.14 -11.24 -1.68
N ALA A 39 -0.70 -11.44 -2.71
CA ALA A 39 -1.58 -10.40 -3.23
C ALA A 39 -2.60 -9.93 -2.19
N ILE A 40 -3.23 -10.87 -1.46
CA ILE A 40 -4.19 -10.54 -0.39
C ILE A 40 -3.52 -9.74 0.72
N GLU A 41 -2.29 -10.11 1.10
CA GLU A 41 -1.53 -9.38 2.12
C GLU A 41 -1.33 -7.91 1.73
N VAL A 42 -0.84 -7.67 0.51
CA VAL A 42 -0.61 -6.31 -0.02
C VAL A 42 -1.92 -5.52 -0.13
N CYS A 43 -3.00 -6.17 -0.58
CA CYS A 43 -4.33 -5.57 -0.65
C CYS A 43 -4.84 -5.12 0.73
N MET A 44 -4.70 -5.98 1.75
CA MET A 44 -5.12 -5.66 3.13
C MET A 44 -4.34 -4.46 3.67
N PHE A 45 -3.03 -4.41 3.46
CA PHE A 45 -2.20 -3.27 3.88
C PHE A 45 -2.59 -1.96 3.17
N CYS A 46 -2.80 -2.00 1.85
CA CYS A 46 -3.17 -0.80 1.09
C CYS A 46 -4.58 -0.31 1.45
N PHE A 47 -5.52 -1.22 1.67
CA PHE A 47 -6.88 -0.89 2.09
C PHE A 47 -6.89 -0.25 3.49
N ALA A 48 -6.17 -0.84 4.45
CA ALA A 48 -6.06 -0.28 5.80
C ALA A 48 -5.43 1.12 5.78
N SER A 49 -4.40 1.32 4.96
CA SER A 49 -3.73 2.63 4.82
C SER A 49 -4.68 3.69 4.22
N SER A 50 -5.42 3.32 3.17
CA SER A 50 -6.38 4.24 2.51
C SER A 50 -7.56 4.58 3.43
N TYR A 51 -8.02 3.62 4.23
CA TYR A 51 -9.06 3.84 5.23
C TYR A 51 -8.60 4.82 6.32
N LEU A 52 -7.37 4.65 6.83
CA LEU A 52 -6.78 5.56 7.81
C LEU A 52 -6.63 6.98 7.26
N GLU A 53 -6.21 7.12 6.01
CA GLU A 53 -6.10 8.42 5.34
C GLU A 53 -7.47 9.11 5.25
N THR A 54 -8.50 8.38 4.86
CA THR A 54 -9.88 8.89 4.77
C THR A 54 -10.40 9.31 6.15
N ALA A 55 -10.23 8.47 7.17
CA ALA A 55 -10.67 8.76 8.54
C ALA A 55 -9.93 9.98 9.12
N SER A 56 -8.64 10.14 8.84
CA SER A 56 -7.86 11.32 9.26
C SER A 56 -8.40 12.61 8.63
N SER A 57 -8.72 12.58 7.34
CA SER A 57 -9.32 13.72 6.64
C SER A 57 -10.70 14.08 7.20
N ASP A 58 -11.51 13.09 7.54
CA ASP A 58 -12.85 13.32 8.10
C ASP A 58 -12.79 13.97 9.50
N ILE A 59 -11.88 13.50 10.36
CA ILE A 59 -11.63 14.12 11.67
C ILE A 59 -11.20 15.59 11.50
N GLN A 60 -10.30 15.86 10.55
CA GLN A 60 -9.87 17.23 10.27
C GLN A 60 -11.05 18.12 9.85
N PHE A 61 -11.92 17.62 8.98
CA PHE A 61 -13.10 18.35 8.51
C PHE A 61 -14.12 18.60 9.63
N ALA A 62 -14.33 17.61 10.51
CA ALA A 62 -15.20 17.74 11.68
C ALA A 62 -14.67 18.80 12.68
N ILE A 63 -13.36 18.84 12.93
CA ILE A 63 -12.79 19.90 13.79
C ILE A 63 -12.89 21.26 13.09
N TYR A 64 -12.67 21.33 11.77
CA TYR A 64 -12.74 22.59 11.01
C TYR A 64 -14.15 23.20 11.02
N SER A 65 -15.17 22.36 10.86
CA SER A 65 -16.58 22.78 10.89
C SER A 65 -17.11 23.11 12.29
N SER A 66 -16.37 22.78 13.35
CA SER A 66 -16.74 23.14 14.72
C SER A 66 -16.51 24.63 15.02
N ASP A 67 -17.20 25.18 16.03
CA ASP A 67 -17.03 26.55 16.50
C ASP A 67 -15.73 26.74 17.35
N TRP A 68 -14.62 26.10 16.95
CA TRP A 68 -13.32 26.09 17.66
C TRP A 68 -12.74 27.49 17.89
N TYR A 69 -13.10 28.47 17.05
CA TYR A 69 -12.68 29.87 17.14
C TYR A 69 -13.39 30.64 18.26
N LYS A 70 -14.57 30.20 18.71
CA LYS A 70 -15.30 30.80 19.86
C LYS A 70 -14.90 30.18 21.20
N ALA A 71 -14.22 29.04 21.18
CA ALA A 71 -13.80 28.32 22.39
C ALA A 71 -12.59 28.97 23.09
N ASN A 72 -12.33 28.50 24.32
CA ASN A 72 -11.22 28.92 25.17
C ASN A 72 -9.85 28.82 24.47
N ILE A 73 -8.89 29.69 24.85
CA ILE A 73 -7.53 29.73 24.29
C ILE A 73 -6.83 28.36 24.32
N LYS A 74 -7.04 27.57 25.40
CA LYS A 74 -6.47 26.22 25.54
C LYS A 74 -7.05 25.25 24.51
N PHE A 75 -8.37 25.30 24.29
CA PHE A 75 -9.05 24.47 23.31
C PHE A 75 -8.66 24.85 21.89
N ARG A 76 -8.55 26.15 21.60
CA ARG A 76 -8.14 26.66 20.28
C ARG A 76 -6.76 26.13 19.86
N LYS A 77 -5.78 26.18 20.78
CA LYS A 77 -4.44 25.62 20.53
C LYS A 77 -4.47 24.11 20.34
N ALA A 78 -5.26 23.39 21.14
CA ALA A 78 -5.41 21.93 21.02
C ALA A 78 -6.05 21.54 19.68
N ALA A 79 -7.12 22.24 19.27
CA ALA A 79 -7.80 22.03 18.00
C ALA A 79 -6.86 22.31 16.81
N GLN A 80 -6.10 23.40 16.85
CA GLN A 80 -5.09 23.70 15.81
C GLN A 80 -3.99 22.62 15.75
N MET A 81 -3.51 22.14 16.90
CA MET A 81 -2.52 21.04 16.93
C MET A 81 -3.11 19.74 16.37
N MET A 82 -4.36 19.41 16.69
CA MET A 82 -5.05 18.25 16.11
C MET A 82 -5.24 18.39 14.60
N MET A 83 -5.69 19.56 14.11
CA MET A 83 -5.83 19.83 12.68
C MET A 83 -4.51 19.69 11.94
N VAL A 84 -3.41 20.23 12.47
CA VAL A 84 -2.08 20.10 11.85
C VAL A 84 -1.60 18.65 11.86
N ARG A 85 -1.89 17.89 12.92
CA ARG A 85 -1.55 16.46 12.99
C ARG A 85 -2.40 15.62 12.03
N ALA A 86 -3.69 15.93 11.88
CA ALA A 86 -4.61 15.24 10.99
C ALA A 86 -4.44 15.64 9.50
N MET A 87 -4.04 16.89 9.21
CA MET A 87 -3.60 17.37 7.89
C MET A 87 -2.27 16.73 7.47
N LYS A 88 -1.39 16.50 8.44
CA LYS A 88 -0.19 15.69 8.24
C LYS A 88 -0.51 14.20 8.28
N GLY A 89 -1.81 13.86 8.20
CA GLY A 89 -2.36 12.54 8.28
C GLY A 89 -1.63 11.62 7.32
N GLU A 90 -0.96 10.65 7.92
CA GLU A 90 -1.10 9.24 7.56
C GLU A 90 -1.02 8.90 6.06
N THR A 91 -0.34 9.68 5.23
CA THR A 91 0.55 9.03 4.27
C THR A 91 1.54 8.32 5.18
N LEU A 92 1.24 7.07 5.54
CA LEU A 92 2.20 6.12 6.07
C LEU A 92 3.30 6.07 5.02
N LYS A 93 4.20 7.05 5.10
CA LYS A 93 5.39 7.15 4.28
C LYS A 93 6.30 6.10 4.86
N ALA A 94 6.04 4.83 4.51
CA ALA A 94 6.82 3.72 5.01
C ALA A 94 8.32 3.90 4.69
N VAL A 95 8.67 4.76 3.73
CA VAL A 95 10.03 5.26 3.47
C VAL A 95 9.99 6.61 2.72
N SER A 96 9.54 7.73 3.32
CA SER A 96 9.70 9.12 2.79
C SER A 96 9.19 9.52 1.37
N MET A 97 9.05 8.60 0.40
CA MET A 97 9.00 8.87 -1.04
C MET A 97 7.71 8.44 -1.75
N TYR A 98 6.89 7.57 -1.16
CA TYR A 98 5.66 7.13 -1.83
C TYR A 98 4.48 7.02 -0.84
N PRO A 99 3.35 7.71 -1.09
CA PRO A 99 2.13 7.50 -0.33
C PRO A 99 1.63 6.07 -0.59
N ILE A 100 1.29 5.31 0.45
CA ILE A 100 0.72 3.97 0.25
C ILE A 100 -0.78 4.14 0.03
N ASN A 101 -1.19 4.18 -1.23
CA ASN A 101 -2.59 4.29 -1.63
C ASN A 101 -2.98 3.17 -2.62
N VAL A 102 -4.27 2.95 -2.84
CA VAL A 102 -4.78 1.96 -3.82
C VAL A 102 -4.21 2.17 -5.24
N GLU A 103 -3.90 3.40 -5.61
CA GLU A 103 -3.24 3.73 -6.87
C GLU A 103 -1.82 3.13 -6.95
N THR A 104 -1.10 3.19 -5.83
CA THR A 104 0.27 2.68 -5.73
C THR A 104 0.30 1.15 -5.78
N MET A 105 -0.72 0.50 -5.22
CA MET A 105 -0.94 -0.93 -5.37
C MET A 105 -1.11 -1.32 -6.84
N MET A 106 -1.94 -0.60 -7.60
CA MET A 106 -2.09 -0.86 -9.05
C MET A 106 -0.78 -0.69 -9.80
N SER A 107 -0.01 0.35 -9.48
CA SER A 107 1.30 0.59 -10.10
C SER A 107 2.30 -0.54 -9.82
N ILE A 108 2.30 -1.11 -8.60
CA ILE A 108 3.16 -2.24 -8.22
C ILE A 108 2.77 -3.51 -8.98
N PHE A 109 1.47 -3.78 -9.13
CA PHE A 109 0.99 -4.92 -9.91
C PHE A 109 1.33 -4.79 -11.39
N GLN A 110 1.13 -3.60 -11.97
CA GLN A 110 1.50 -3.31 -13.36
C GLN A 110 3.00 -3.46 -13.60
N PHE A 111 3.82 -2.94 -12.69
CA PHE A 111 5.26 -3.09 -12.74
C PHE A 111 5.68 -4.56 -12.69
N THR A 112 5.11 -5.33 -11.76
CA THR A 112 5.41 -6.77 -11.62
C THR A 112 5.05 -7.54 -12.88
N TYR A 113 3.88 -7.25 -13.47
CA TYR A 113 3.45 -7.87 -14.73
C TYR A 113 4.35 -7.47 -15.91
N THR A 114 4.75 -6.21 -15.99
CA THR A 114 5.62 -5.73 -17.07
C THR A 114 7.01 -6.37 -16.97
N VAL A 115 7.58 -6.44 -15.76
CA VAL A 115 8.88 -7.10 -15.53
C VAL A 115 8.82 -8.58 -15.87
N SER A 116 7.76 -9.28 -15.46
CA SER A 116 7.60 -10.71 -15.76
C SER A 116 7.44 -10.96 -17.27
N ALA A 117 6.68 -10.13 -17.98
CA ALA A 117 6.51 -10.20 -19.42
C ALA A 117 7.80 -9.88 -20.20
N LEU A 118 8.58 -8.89 -19.76
CA LEU A 118 9.87 -8.55 -20.38
C LEU A 118 10.88 -9.70 -20.24
N MET A 119 10.96 -10.31 -19.06
CA MET A 119 11.84 -11.46 -18.83
C MET A 119 11.45 -12.66 -19.71
N LEU A 120 10.15 -12.90 -19.89
CA LEU A 120 9.67 -13.94 -20.81
C LEU A 120 10.15 -13.69 -22.24
N LYS A 121 10.02 -12.45 -22.73
CA LYS A 121 10.47 -12.06 -24.08
C LYS A 121 11.99 -12.18 -24.28
N THR A 122 12.79 -12.09 -23.23
CA THR A 122 14.25 -12.28 -23.34
C THR A 122 14.69 -13.74 -23.38
N ILE A 123 13.79 -14.68 -23.10
CA ILE A 123 14.06 -16.13 -23.05
C ILE A 123 13.65 -16.83 -24.35
N GLU A 124 12.67 -16.28 -25.09
CA GLU A 124 12.34 -16.66 -26.48
C GLU A 124 13.40 -16.19 -27.48
#